data_AF-A0A2T6B890-F1
#
_entry.id   AF-A0A2T6B890-F1
#
_cell.length_a   1.000
_cell.length_b   1.000
_cell.length_c   1.000
_cell.angle_alpha   90.00
_cell.angle_beta   90.00
_cell.angle_gamma   90.00
#
_symmetry.space_group_name_H-M   'P 1'
#
loop_
_entity.id
_entity.type
_entity.pdbx_description
1 polymer ?
#
loop_
_entity_poly.entity_id
_entity_poly.type
_entity_poly.pdbx_seq_one_letter_code
_entity_poly.pdbx_strand_id
1 'polypeptide(L)'
;MTEPCENRDQWFGNSRLVDEQGAPLVMYHGTPDASFERFRDDQFFTPDPDYARRFLSSATSSSSFYGVTDRRPGVFTVLIRAENPFDTRNPAHRALLKERFCGVHGEGVLTELGLPDWVEGRDIALWLREELADQGFDAVLVDEGRDEAGQRPPSWIVFSGDQVHIKEVETTVLSPELPDDTFEP
;
A
#
# COMPACT_ATOMS: atom_id res chain seq x y z
N MET A 1 11.34 25.57 -20.62
CA MET A 1 11.85 24.18 -20.55
C MET A 1 10.73 23.36 -19.93
N THR A 2 9.74 23.01 -20.74
CA THR A 2 8.72 22.00 -20.46
C THR A 2 9.31 20.69 -20.97
N GLU A 3 9.43 19.66 -20.14
CA GLU A 3 8.70 18.40 -20.29
C GLU A 3 9.10 17.46 -19.12
N PRO A 4 8.15 17.05 -18.26
CA PRO A 4 8.18 15.68 -17.74
C PRO A 4 6.85 14.93 -17.90
N CYS A 5 5.85 15.47 -18.61
CA CYS A 5 4.53 14.84 -18.71
C CYS A 5 4.48 13.67 -19.72
N GLU A 6 5.19 13.76 -20.86
CA GLU A 6 5.07 12.75 -21.94
C GLU A 6 5.45 11.31 -21.56
N ASN A 7 6.27 11.09 -20.52
CA ASN A 7 6.65 9.74 -20.08
C ASN A 7 5.75 9.19 -18.95
N ARG A 8 5.15 10.07 -18.14
CA ARG A 8 4.28 9.66 -17.03
C ARG A 8 2.91 9.23 -17.54
N ASP A 9 2.35 9.96 -18.50
CA ASP A 9 1.06 9.63 -19.10
C ASP A 9 1.11 8.29 -19.86
N GLN A 10 2.24 7.97 -20.50
CA GLN A 10 2.47 6.66 -21.14
C GLN A 10 2.59 5.51 -20.15
N TRP A 11 3.30 5.71 -19.03
CA TRP A 11 3.39 4.67 -18.01
C TRP A 11 2.05 4.46 -17.31
N PHE A 12 1.35 5.54 -16.95
CA PHE A 12 0.10 5.51 -16.19
C PHE A 12 -1.11 5.05 -17.02
N GLY A 13 -1.13 5.37 -18.32
CA GLY A 13 -1.96 4.72 -19.36
C GLY A 13 -3.40 4.41 -18.96
N ASN A 14 -3.69 3.13 -18.74
CA ASN A 14 -5.04 2.64 -18.44
C ASN A 14 -5.32 2.47 -16.94
N SER A 15 -4.53 3.09 -16.05
CA SER A 15 -4.74 2.93 -14.62
C SER A 15 -6.09 3.49 -14.18
N ARG A 16 -6.76 2.73 -13.31
CA ARG A 16 -8.02 3.09 -12.67
C ARG A 16 -7.86 3.78 -11.32
N LEU A 17 -6.63 3.89 -10.79
CA LEU A 17 -6.34 4.60 -9.54
C LEU A 17 -6.14 6.09 -9.83
N VAL A 18 -7.22 6.76 -10.21
CA VAL A 18 -7.25 8.20 -10.48
C VAL A 18 -8.08 8.95 -9.44
N ASP A 19 -7.78 10.23 -9.26
CA ASP A 19 -8.63 11.15 -8.50
C ASP A 19 -9.89 11.57 -9.29
N GLU A 20 -10.71 12.44 -8.70
CA GLU A 20 -11.94 12.95 -9.31
C GLU A 20 -11.71 13.72 -10.63
N GLN A 21 -10.49 14.21 -10.86
CA GLN A 21 -10.09 14.94 -12.06
C GLN A 21 -9.45 14.03 -13.11
N GLY A 22 -9.33 12.73 -12.83
CA GLY A 22 -8.68 11.75 -13.70
C GLY A 22 -7.15 11.76 -13.60
N ALA A 23 -6.58 12.49 -12.63
CA ALA A 23 -5.14 12.51 -12.42
C ALA A 23 -4.69 11.30 -11.59
N PRO A 24 -3.44 10.83 -11.75
CA PRO A 24 -2.88 9.75 -10.94
C PRO A 24 -3.05 9.99 -9.44
N LEU A 25 -3.68 9.03 -8.75
CA LEU A 25 -3.89 9.12 -7.31
C LEU A 25 -2.54 9.00 -6.58
N VAL A 26 -2.25 9.99 -5.74
CA VAL A 26 -1.07 9.97 -4.87
C VAL A 26 -1.33 9.06 -3.69
N MET A 27 -0.41 8.14 -3.41
CA MET A 27 -0.47 7.24 -2.27
C MET A 27 0.81 7.27 -1.45
N TYR A 28 0.73 6.70 -0.25
CA TYR A 28 1.78 6.73 0.74
C TYR A 28 2.10 5.33 1.27
N HIS A 29 3.37 5.09 1.55
CA HIS A 29 3.86 3.88 2.20
C HIS A 29 4.89 4.25 3.27
N GLY A 30 4.56 3.98 4.54
CA GLY A 30 5.50 4.14 5.65
C GLY A 30 6.32 2.88 5.87
N THR A 31 7.61 3.05 6.11
CA THR A 31 8.51 1.94 6.42
C THR A 31 9.57 2.38 7.45
N PRO A 32 10.02 1.47 8.33
CA PRO A 32 11.17 1.71 9.21
C PRO A 32 12.53 1.73 8.49
N ASP A 33 12.58 1.29 7.23
CA ASP A 33 13.77 1.39 6.38
C ASP A 33 13.41 1.82 4.95
N ALA A 34 13.60 3.10 4.66
CA ALA A 34 13.36 3.73 3.37
C ALA A 34 14.66 3.85 2.53
N SER A 35 15.61 2.93 2.72
CA SER A 35 16.90 2.93 2.02
C SER A 35 16.88 2.26 0.65
N PHE A 36 15.72 1.80 0.18
CA PHE A 36 15.55 1.10 -1.09
C PHE A 36 14.98 2.00 -2.19
N GLU A 37 15.23 1.62 -3.44
CA GLU A 37 14.78 2.37 -4.64
C GLU A 37 13.65 1.67 -5.40
N ARG A 38 13.34 0.41 -5.07
CA ARG A 38 12.22 -0.35 -5.65
C ARG A 38 11.47 -1.15 -4.59
N PHE A 39 10.15 -1.16 -4.72
CA PHE A 39 9.27 -1.98 -3.89
C PHE A 39 9.34 -3.44 -4.30
N ARG A 40 9.06 -4.32 -3.33
CA ARG A 40 8.76 -5.73 -3.57
C ARG A 40 7.28 -5.88 -3.95
N ASP A 41 6.87 -7.10 -4.18
CA ASP A 41 5.47 -7.46 -4.45
C ASP A 41 4.65 -7.42 -3.14
N ASP A 42 3.32 -7.33 -3.27
CA ASP A 42 2.35 -7.44 -2.19
C ASP A 42 2.54 -6.40 -1.06
N GLN A 43 2.88 -5.17 -1.45
CA GLN A 43 3.05 -4.03 -0.55
C GLN A 43 1.75 -3.25 -0.39
N PHE A 44 1.53 -2.73 0.82
CA PHE A 44 0.35 -1.94 1.18
C PHE A 44 0.60 -0.46 0.93
N PHE A 45 -0.40 0.22 0.37
CA PHE A 45 -0.37 1.65 0.12
C PHE A 45 -1.68 2.28 0.56
N THR A 46 -1.59 3.45 1.20
CA THR A 46 -2.74 4.18 1.72
C THR A 46 -2.84 5.56 1.07
N PRO A 47 -4.05 6.11 0.85
CA PRO A 47 -4.20 7.50 0.42
C PRO A 47 -3.90 8.51 1.54
N ASP A 48 -3.74 8.07 2.79
CA ASP A 48 -3.55 8.93 3.96
C ASP A 48 -2.08 8.94 4.45
N PRO A 49 -1.38 10.08 4.37
CA PRO A 49 0.02 10.16 4.79
C PRO A 49 0.20 10.01 6.32
N ASP A 50 -0.77 10.45 7.13
CA ASP A 50 -0.69 10.35 8.59
C ASP A 50 -0.93 8.92 9.06
N TYR A 51 -1.77 8.16 8.35
CA TYR A 51 -1.87 6.72 8.55
C TYR A 51 -0.56 6.01 8.17
N ALA A 52 0.04 6.36 7.03
CA ALA A 52 1.33 5.80 6.62
C ALA A 52 2.44 6.04 7.66
N ARG A 53 2.47 7.20 8.32
CA ARG A 53 3.44 7.53 9.38
C ARG A 53 3.39 6.59 10.59
N ARG A 54 2.30 5.85 10.79
CA ARG A 54 2.20 4.85 11.87
C ARG A 54 3.13 3.64 11.64
N PHE A 55 3.59 3.44 10.41
CA PHE A 55 4.45 2.33 9.99
C PHE A 55 5.94 2.71 9.91
N LEU A 56 6.35 3.76 10.62
CA LEU A 56 7.74 4.19 10.69
C LEU A 56 8.60 3.40 11.68
N SER A 57 7.98 2.55 12.51
CA SER A 57 8.70 1.67 13.43
C SER A 57 8.50 0.21 13.09
N SER A 58 9.58 -0.56 13.18
CA SER A 58 9.61 -2.02 13.11
C SER A 58 8.68 -2.67 14.14
N ALA A 59 8.46 -2.03 15.30
CA ALA A 59 7.58 -2.53 16.36
C ALA A 59 6.08 -2.48 16.02
N THR A 60 5.68 -1.57 15.13
CA THR A 60 4.27 -1.35 14.74
C THR A 60 3.98 -1.86 13.33
N SER A 61 5.02 -2.04 12.55
CA SER A 61 4.91 -2.50 11.17
C SER A 61 4.99 -4.01 11.09
N SER A 62 4.26 -4.61 10.15
CA SER A 62 4.41 -6.03 9.78
C SER A 62 5.84 -6.37 9.30
N SER A 63 6.70 -5.37 9.11
CA SER A 63 8.10 -5.47 8.71
C SER A 63 9.03 -6.02 9.80
N SER A 64 8.63 -6.08 11.08
CA SER A 64 9.35 -6.86 12.10
C SER A 64 9.38 -8.36 11.77
N PHE A 65 8.34 -8.91 11.14
CA PHE A 65 8.33 -10.29 10.64
C PHE A 65 9.34 -10.54 9.52
N TYR A 66 9.77 -9.48 8.82
CA TYR A 66 10.73 -9.55 7.72
C TYR A 66 12.15 -9.15 8.13
N GLY A 67 12.43 -9.06 9.44
CA GLY A 67 13.76 -8.72 9.96
C GLY A 67 14.18 -7.27 9.67
N VAL A 68 13.22 -6.38 9.38
CA VAL A 68 13.52 -4.97 9.14
C VAL A 68 13.77 -4.28 10.47
N THR A 69 14.86 -3.54 10.55
CA THR A 69 15.26 -2.77 11.74
C THR A 69 15.06 -1.28 11.45
N ASP A 70 14.81 -0.51 12.50
CA ASP A 70 14.68 0.95 12.41
C ASP A 70 16.03 1.56 12.00
N ARG A 71 16.22 1.77 10.69
CA ARG A 71 17.47 2.28 10.12
C ARG A 71 17.27 3.66 9.54
N ARG A 72 16.27 3.78 8.69
CA ARG A 72 15.95 5.01 7.98
C ARG A 72 14.44 5.13 7.83
N PRO A 73 13.71 5.38 8.92
CA PRO A 73 12.27 5.55 8.86
C PRO A 73 11.89 6.63 7.84
N GLY A 74 10.92 6.32 6.99
CA GLY A 74 10.41 7.29 6.04
C GLY A 74 9.08 6.92 5.43
N VAL A 75 8.43 7.93 4.85
CA VAL A 75 7.21 7.79 4.07
C VAL A 75 7.54 8.02 2.61
N PHE A 76 7.28 7.01 1.78
CA PHE A 76 7.31 7.16 0.34
C PHE A 76 6.01 7.80 -0.13
N THR A 77 6.13 8.82 -0.98
CA THR A 77 5.03 9.32 -1.80
C THR A 77 5.14 8.69 -3.18
N VAL A 78 4.10 8.00 -3.60
CA VAL A 78 4.11 7.17 -4.81
C VAL A 78 2.91 7.44 -5.71
N LEU A 79 3.05 7.06 -6.98
CA LEU A 79 1.93 6.86 -7.90
C LEU A 79 1.82 5.37 -8.17
N ILE A 80 0.59 4.86 -8.19
CA ILE A 80 0.32 3.45 -8.43
C ILE A 80 -0.42 3.28 -9.74
N ARG A 81 0.10 2.39 -10.57
CA ARG A 81 -0.57 1.93 -11.77
C ARG A 81 -1.25 0.58 -11.51
N ALA A 82 -2.55 0.62 -11.32
CA ALA A 82 -3.40 -0.58 -11.41
C ALA A 82 -4.45 -0.38 -12.51
N GLU A 83 -4.42 -1.23 -13.53
CA GLU A 83 -5.33 -1.23 -14.69
C GLU A 83 -6.59 -2.06 -14.41
N ASN A 84 -6.48 -3.12 -13.60
CA ASN A 84 -7.59 -3.98 -13.22
C ASN A 84 -7.59 -4.30 -11.72
N PRO A 85 -7.88 -3.31 -10.87
CA PRO A 85 -7.98 -3.51 -9.43
C PRO A 85 -9.19 -4.40 -9.06
N PHE A 86 -8.95 -5.36 -8.16
CA PHE A 86 -9.99 -6.10 -7.49
C PHE A 86 -10.63 -5.27 -6.38
N ASP A 87 -11.92 -4.99 -6.54
CA ASP A 87 -12.73 -4.17 -5.64
C ASP A 87 -14.10 -4.83 -5.42
N THR A 88 -14.36 -5.34 -4.23
CA THR A 88 -15.58 -6.08 -3.86
C THR A 88 -16.81 -5.19 -3.64
N ARG A 89 -16.68 -3.87 -3.81
CA ARG A 89 -17.84 -2.98 -4.01
C ARG A 89 -18.48 -3.23 -5.38
N ASN A 90 -17.71 -3.73 -6.35
CA ASN A 90 -18.26 -4.27 -7.59
C ASN A 90 -18.93 -5.63 -7.32
N PRO A 91 -20.21 -5.82 -7.71
CA PRO A 91 -20.93 -7.08 -7.48
C PRO A 91 -20.27 -8.29 -8.17
N ALA A 92 -19.59 -8.11 -9.31
CA ALA A 92 -18.90 -9.21 -9.99
C ALA A 92 -17.68 -9.71 -9.20
N HIS A 93 -16.85 -8.79 -8.69
CA HIS A 93 -15.70 -9.14 -7.85
C HIS A 93 -16.16 -9.75 -6.53
N ARG A 94 -17.24 -9.22 -5.95
CA ARG A 94 -17.87 -9.80 -4.76
C ARG A 94 -18.35 -11.22 -4.99
N ALA A 95 -18.97 -11.50 -6.13
CA ALA A 95 -19.41 -12.85 -6.49
C ALA A 95 -18.21 -13.79 -6.63
N LEU A 96 -17.14 -13.35 -7.31
CA LEU A 96 -15.89 -14.12 -7.41
C LEU A 96 -15.32 -14.48 -6.05
N LEU A 97 -15.20 -13.52 -5.12
CA LEU A 97 -14.71 -13.79 -3.76
C LEU A 97 -15.59 -14.86 -3.06
N LYS A 98 -16.92 -14.71 -3.13
CA LYS A 98 -17.84 -15.62 -2.45
C LYS A 98 -17.87 -17.02 -3.05
N GLU A 99 -17.79 -17.13 -4.37
CA GLU A 99 -17.95 -18.40 -5.07
C GLU A 99 -16.66 -19.21 -5.16
N ARG A 100 -15.51 -18.52 -5.13
CA ARG A 100 -14.22 -19.13 -5.47
C ARG A 100 -13.16 -19.02 -4.37
N PHE A 101 -13.26 -18.03 -3.48
CA PHE A 101 -12.31 -17.84 -2.38
C PHE A 101 -12.87 -18.35 -1.03
N CYS A 102 -14.10 -17.97 -0.69
CA CYS A 102 -14.77 -18.31 0.57
C CYS A 102 -14.85 -19.83 0.79
N GLY A 103 -14.35 -20.29 1.94
CA GLY A 103 -14.35 -21.70 2.36
C GLY A 103 -13.30 -22.58 1.68
N VAL A 104 -12.49 -22.02 0.79
CA VAL A 104 -11.41 -22.74 0.06
C VAL A 104 -10.06 -22.15 0.41
N HIS A 105 -9.90 -20.83 0.23
CA HIS A 105 -8.64 -20.11 0.45
C HIS A 105 -8.68 -19.20 1.68
N GLY A 106 -9.88 -18.81 2.12
CA GLY A 106 -10.12 -18.00 3.32
C GLY A 106 -11.60 -17.92 3.68
N GLU A 107 -11.96 -17.05 4.62
CA GLU A 107 -13.35 -16.81 5.01
C GLU A 107 -14.06 -15.93 3.99
N GLY A 108 -13.37 -14.97 3.36
CA GLY A 108 -13.96 -14.11 2.33
C GLY A 108 -15.09 -13.22 2.86
N VAL A 109 -14.98 -12.84 4.14
CA VAL A 109 -15.96 -11.98 4.80
C VAL A 109 -15.72 -10.53 4.37
N LEU A 110 -16.81 -9.79 4.16
CA LEU A 110 -16.75 -8.38 3.82
C LEU A 110 -17.15 -7.53 5.02
N THR A 111 -16.42 -6.44 5.23
CA THR A 111 -16.72 -5.45 6.26
C THR A 111 -17.94 -4.60 5.88
N GLU A 112 -18.33 -3.66 6.75
CA GLU A 112 -19.41 -2.70 6.46
C GLU A 112 -19.12 -1.82 5.24
N LEU A 113 -17.84 -1.66 4.87
CA LEU A 113 -17.41 -0.96 3.64
C LEU A 113 -17.62 -1.81 2.38
N GLY A 114 -18.03 -3.07 2.54
CA GLY A 114 -18.15 -4.03 1.45
C GLY A 114 -16.79 -4.48 0.89
N LEU A 115 -15.71 -4.26 1.65
CA LEU A 115 -14.33 -4.59 1.33
C LEU A 115 -13.87 -5.82 2.16
N PRO A 116 -12.91 -6.63 1.66
CA PRO A 116 -12.27 -7.65 2.46
C PRO A 116 -11.43 -7.02 3.57
N ASP A 117 -11.30 -7.72 4.70
CA ASP A 117 -10.43 -7.30 5.79
C ASP A 117 -8.94 -7.42 5.38
N TRP A 118 -8.11 -6.48 5.81
CA TRP A 118 -6.67 -6.46 5.52
C TRP A 118 -5.95 -7.75 5.96
N VAL A 119 -6.46 -8.46 6.97
CA VAL A 119 -5.89 -9.74 7.43
C VAL A 119 -5.89 -10.78 6.32
N GLU A 120 -6.97 -10.85 5.52
CA GLU A 120 -7.07 -11.77 4.38
C GLU A 120 -6.53 -11.17 3.08
N GLY A 121 -6.16 -9.89 3.08
CA GLY A 121 -5.78 -9.15 1.88
C GLY A 121 -4.63 -9.80 1.09
N ARG A 122 -3.64 -10.36 1.79
CA ARG A 122 -2.52 -11.06 1.16
C ARG A 122 -2.90 -12.43 0.61
N ASP A 123 -3.77 -13.16 1.29
CA ASP A 123 -4.27 -14.45 0.80
C ASP A 123 -5.13 -14.24 -0.44
N ILE A 124 -5.93 -13.17 -0.47
CA ILE A 124 -6.70 -12.76 -1.65
C ILE A 124 -5.77 -12.34 -2.79
N ALA A 125 -4.73 -11.55 -2.52
CA ALA A 125 -3.74 -11.17 -3.54
C ALA A 125 -3.03 -12.40 -4.14
N LEU A 126 -2.63 -13.34 -3.30
CA LEU A 126 -2.03 -14.60 -3.73
C LEU A 126 -2.99 -15.41 -4.59
N TRP A 127 -4.23 -15.60 -4.13
CA TRP A 127 -5.28 -16.32 -4.86
C TRP A 127 -5.57 -15.69 -6.22
N LEU A 128 -5.71 -14.36 -6.29
CA LEU A 128 -5.94 -13.64 -7.55
C LEU A 128 -4.80 -13.86 -8.54
N ARG A 129 -3.55 -13.86 -8.05
CA ARG A 129 -2.35 -14.04 -8.88
C ARG A 129 -2.14 -15.48 -9.35
N GLU A 130 -2.49 -16.46 -8.53
CA GLU A 130 -2.24 -17.88 -8.85
C GLU A 130 -3.42 -18.56 -9.56
N GLU A 131 -4.65 -18.32 -9.10
CA GLU A 131 -5.85 -19.04 -9.54
C GLU A 131 -6.70 -18.23 -10.53
N LEU A 132 -6.54 -16.90 -10.56
CA LEU A 132 -7.25 -15.99 -11.46
C LEU A 132 -6.29 -15.14 -12.29
N ALA A 133 -5.08 -15.65 -12.56
CA ALA A 133 -4.08 -14.97 -13.38
C ALA A 133 -4.62 -14.57 -14.75
N ASP A 134 -5.51 -15.39 -15.33
CA ASP A 134 -6.16 -15.13 -16.63
C ASP A 134 -7.11 -13.93 -16.61
N GLN A 135 -7.63 -13.57 -15.43
CA GLN A 135 -8.48 -12.39 -15.25
C GLN A 135 -7.65 -11.09 -15.20
N GLY A 136 -6.33 -11.20 -15.02
CA GLY A 136 -5.41 -10.07 -15.09
C GLY A 136 -5.60 -9.04 -13.99
N PHE A 137 -6.05 -9.44 -12.79
CA PHE A 137 -6.09 -8.54 -11.63
C PHE A 137 -4.67 -8.16 -11.22
N ASP A 138 -4.47 -6.89 -10.85
CA ASP A 138 -3.15 -6.35 -10.57
C ASP A 138 -3.05 -5.58 -9.24
N ALA A 139 -4.17 -5.42 -8.54
CA ALA A 139 -4.21 -4.91 -7.17
C ALA A 139 -5.48 -5.40 -6.45
N VAL A 140 -5.53 -5.29 -5.13
CA VAL A 140 -6.74 -5.49 -4.33
C VAL A 140 -6.95 -4.33 -3.34
N LEU A 141 -8.20 -3.87 -3.23
CA LEU A 141 -8.62 -2.90 -2.22
C LEU A 141 -9.09 -3.63 -0.96
N VAL A 142 -8.55 -3.25 0.19
CA VAL A 142 -8.85 -3.85 1.50
C VAL A 142 -9.27 -2.80 2.53
N ASP A 143 -10.02 -3.23 3.54
CA ASP A 143 -10.35 -2.45 4.73
C ASP A 143 -9.30 -2.69 5.83
N GLU A 144 -8.66 -1.62 6.29
CA GLU A 144 -7.67 -1.62 7.39
C GLU A 144 -8.33 -1.72 8.78
N GLY A 145 -9.66 -1.70 8.83
CA GLY A 145 -10.47 -1.83 10.03
C GLY A 145 -10.59 -0.54 10.81
N ARG A 146 -10.85 -0.66 12.11
CA ARG A 146 -11.11 0.46 13.02
C ARG A 146 -10.21 0.39 14.25
N ASP A 147 -9.78 1.54 14.75
CA ASP A 147 -9.13 1.68 16.06
C ASP A 147 -9.80 2.76 16.91
N GLU A 148 -9.16 3.12 18.03
CA GLU A 148 -9.65 4.16 18.95
C GLU A 148 -9.75 5.54 18.29
N ALA A 149 -9.00 5.81 17.22
CA ALA A 149 -9.08 7.04 16.44
C ALA A 149 -10.20 7.00 15.37
N GLY A 150 -10.84 5.85 15.17
CA GLY A 150 -11.97 5.68 14.26
C GLY A 150 -11.68 4.72 13.10
N GLN A 151 -12.49 4.85 12.04
CA GLN A 151 -12.34 4.04 10.83
C GLN A 151 -11.04 4.41 10.13
N ARG A 152 -10.20 3.41 9.85
CA ARG A 152 -8.94 3.61 9.11
C ARG A 152 -9.23 3.78 7.61
N PRO A 153 -8.39 4.53 6.89
CA PRO A 153 -8.50 4.62 5.44
C PRO A 153 -8.27 3.23 4.82
N PRO A 154 -8.99 2.87 3.75
CA PRO A 154 -8.74 1.62 3.05
C PRO A 154 -7.34 1.65 2.40
N SER A 155 -6.78 0.47 2.18
CA SER A 155 -5.45 0.30 1.58
C SER A 155 -5.52 -0.49 0.29
N TRP A 156 -4.55 -0.24 -0.59
CA TRP A 156 -4.31 -0.99 -1.80
C TRP A 156 -3.12 -1.91 -1.61
N ILE A 157 -3.29 -3.18 -1.97
CA ILE A 157 -2.19 -4.14 -2.12
C ILE A 157 -1.93 -4.28 -3.62
N VAL A 158 -0.74 -3.91 -4.07
CA VAL A 158 -0.32 -4.08 -5.48
C VAL A 158 0.46 -5.37 -5.63
N PHE A 159 0.28 -6.07 -6.76
CA PHE A 159 0.86 -7.41 -6.93
C PHE A 159 2.30 -7.39 -7.43
N SER A 160 2.76 -6.25 -7.94
CA SER A 160 4.13 -6.07 -8.42
C SER A 160 4.70 -4.69 -8.05
N GLY A 161 5.96 -4.68 -7.64
CA GLY A 161 6.71 -3.42 -7.43
C GLY A 161 6.85 -2.55 -8.69
N ASP A 162 6.75 -3.13 -9.89
CA ASP A 162 6.83 -2.39 -11.16
C ASP A 162 5.60 -1.50 -11.42
N GLN A 163 4.53 -1.70 -10.65
CA GLN A 163 3.33 -0.86 -10.65
C GLN A 163 3.50 0.43 -9.84
N VAL A 164 4.64 0.59 -9.15
CA VAL A 164 4.85 1.69 -8.21
C VAL A 164 5.92 2.64 -8.73
N HIS A 165 5.54 3.90 -8.92
CA HIS A 165 6.46 4.97 -9.25
C HIS A 165 6.68 5.86 -8.03
N ILE A 166 7.90 5.86 -7.49
CA ILE A 166 8.28 6.72 -6.35
C ILE A 166 8.44 8.15 -6.86
N LYS A 167 7.68 9.08 -6.26
CA LYS A 167 7.86 10.53 -6.51
C LYS A 167 8.94 11.11 -5.60
N GLU A 168 8.85 10.80 -4.31
CA GLU A 168 9.73 11.33 -3.28
C GLU A 168 9.66 10.45 -2.02
N VAL A 169 10.64 10.63 -1.14
CA VAL A 169 10.72 9.97 0.16
C VAL A 169 10.99 11.01 1.23
N GLU A 170 10.08 11.13 2.20
CA GLU A 170 10.25 11.95 3.39
C GLU A 170 10.82 11.07 4.49
N THR A 171 12.13 11.20 4.78
CA THR A 171 12.76 10.45 5.86
C THR A 171 12.80 11.29 7.12
N THR A 172 12.43 10.70 8.25
CA THR A 172 12.60 11.35 9.55
C THR A 172 14.08 11.39 9.86
N VAL A 173 14.71 12.56 9.81
CA VAL A 173 16.04 12.72 10.40
C VAL A 173 15.88 12.50 11.90
N LEU A 174 16.30 11.33 12.39
CA LEU A 174 16.68 11.20 13.79
C LEU A 174 17.81 12.20 13.98
N SER A 175 17.48 13.40 14.47
CA SER A 175 18.49 14.35 14.92
C SER A 175 19.33 13.61 15.96
N PRO A 176 20.66 13.51 15.81
CA PRO A 176 21.48 13.06 16.90
C PRO A 176 21.41 14.18 17.95
N GLU A 177 20.56 14.00 18.96
CA GLU A 177 20.75 14.71 20.22
C GLU A 177 22.10 14.22 20.76
N LEU A 178 23.17 14.95 20.43
CA LEU A 178 24.44 14.82 21.12
C LEU A 178 24.15 15.08 22.60
N PRO A 179 24.51 14.18 23.53
CA PRO A 179 24.46 14.53 24.94
C PRO A 179 25.36 15.74 25.14
N ASP A 180 24.79 16.80 25.72
CA ASP A 180 25.52 17.97 26.20
C ASP A 180 26.51 17.48 27.25
N ASP A 181 27.76 17.25 26.84
CA ASP A 181 28.86 16.92 27.71
C ASP A 181 29.27 18.22 28.42
N THR A 182 28.45 18.64 29.39
CA THR A 182 28.81 19.68 30.34
C THR A 182 29.81 19.07 31.34
N PHE A 183 31.06 18.93 30.94
CA PHE A 183 32.16 18.75 31.87
C PHE A 183 32.65 20.15 32.28
N GLU A 184 32.09 20.68 33.38
CA GLU A 184 32.68 21.85 34.04
C GLU A 184 33.95 21.44 34.83
N PRO A 185 35.01 22.27 34.81
CA PRO A 185 36.31 21.97 35.43
C PRO A 185 36.34 22.11 36.96
#